data_AF-A0A9Q4GY43-F1
#
_entry.id   AF-A0A9Q4GY43-F1
#
_cell.length_a   1.000
_cell.length_b   1.000
_cell.length_c   1.000
_cell.angle_alpha   90.00
_cell.angle_beta   90.00
_cell.angle_gamma   90.00
#
_symmetry.space_group_name_H-M   'P 1'
#
loop_
_entity.id
_entity.type
_entity.pdbx_description
1 polymer ?
#
loop_
_entity_poly.entity_id
_entity_poly.type
_entity_poly.pdbx_seq_one_letter_code
_entity_poly.pdbx_strand_id
1 'polypeptide(L)'
;MEGSAFWKQLFERLVQKPDESPEEAAKAATKVMVKAAVRKKIIGVLLSNAWWIIPAILIAYFLFFVVAAGIENTSFAVPWSDVANYPGIESGVPTPYQGFLTNASLAYHVPEQFLAAEAFTESDWDPAAYADYDGSHAMGLMQFEPGTWSGGGDPDQTLSEPDTDALRIHRYGGMGVDADGLTAPRGTSAFVAVHPKELLKLSESCGTSGACVSYASPFDPADALMAGAKYLSYLRAQSGNWVGAAEGYYGGSGAQSYAQKVVAVTYAYLKDFIPPAEVNGEYRLFGTFPATRIGHRIEVLPPSMPSSKARKSVFLETAYQKAVRAETWSASVPLFVPTSGVVRLEKRKGKWFVFLPTGRILIIPKADWMPWQVNEGVREQRMRAGDVVGFVDLASSKVLEN
;
A
#
# COMPACT_ATOMS: atom_id res chain seq x y z
N MET A 1 -29.30 -50.70 35.50
CA MET A 1 -29.57 -49.37 36.10
C MET A 1 -30.76 -48.63 35.46
N GLU A 2 -31.35 -49.09 34.35
CA GLU A 2 -32.47 -48.38 33.69
C GLU A 2 -33.82 -48.48 34.44
N GLY A 3 -34.02 -49.53 35.23
CA GLY A 3 -35.26 -49.72 36.00
C GLY A 3 -35.50 -48.63 37.05
N SER A 4 -34.46 -48.06 37.68
CA SER A 4 -34.66 -47.06 38.73
C SER A 4 -35.15 -45.71 38.20
N ALA A 5 -34.79 -45.34 36.97
CA ALA A 5 -35.23 -44.10 36.34
C ALA A 5 -36.71 -44.13 35.94
N PHE A 6 -37.20 -45.29 35.48
CA PHE A 6 -38.62 -45.48 35.17
C PHE A 6 -39.49 -45.32 36.42
N TRP A 7 -39.15 -46.04 37.49
CA TRP A 7 -39.90 -45.98 38.74
C TRP A 7 -39.88 -44.59 39.37
N LYS A 8 -38.75 -43.87 39.27
CA LYS A 8 -38.66 -42.48 39.73
C LYS A 8 -39.61 -41.56 38.97
N GLN A 9 -39.62 -41.59 37.63
CA GLN A 9 -40.53 -40.75 36.84
C GLN A 9 -42.00 -41.12 37.02
N LEU A 10 -42.30 -42.42 37.13
CA LEU A 10 -43.66 -42.87 37.40
C LEU A 10 -44.16 -42.38 38.76
N PHE A 11 -43.33 -42.51 39.79
CA PHE A 11 -43.65 -42.06 41.15
C PHE A 11 -43.83 -40.55 41.22
N GLU A 12 -42.90 -39.77 40.67
CA GLU A 12 -43.00 -38.30 40.62
C GLU A 12 -44.29 -37.84 39.92
N ARG A 13 -44.73 -38.56 38.88
CA ARG A 13 -45.94 -38.22 38.14
C ARG A 13 -47.21 -38.53 38.92
N LEU A 14 -47.28 -39.70 39.54
CA LEU A 14 -48.43 -40.07 40.37
C LEU A 14 -48.56 -39.15 41.60
N VAL A 15 -47.45 -38.67 42.14
CA VAL A 15 -47.46 -37.65 43.21
C VAL A 15 -47.99 -36.31 42.69
N GLN A 16 -47.60 -35.87 41.49
CA GLN A 16 -48.05 -34.61 40.92
C GLN A 16 -49.49 -34.65 40.39
N LYS A 17 -49.99 -35.83 40.02
CA LYS A 17 -51.33 -36.05 39.44
C LYS A 17 -51.98 -37.29 40.07
N PRO A 18 -52.50 -37.18 41.31
CA PRO A 18 -53.04 -38.32 42.05
C PRO A 18 -54.28 -38.95 41.40
N ASP A 19 -55.00 -38.20 40.57
CA ASP A 19 -56.19 -38.68 39.86
C ASP A 19 -55.88 -39.39 38.52
N GLU A 20 -54.62 -39.38 38.06
CA GLU A 20 -54.20 -40.08 36.83
C GLU A 20 -54.07 -41.58 37.11
N SER A 21 -54.68 -42.43 36.27
CA SER A 21 -54.63 -43.88 36.49
C SER A 21 -53.18 -44.40 36.38
N PRO A 22 -52.78 -45.43 37.15
CA PRO A 22 -51.42 -45.96 37.10
C PRO A 22 -50.98 -46.39 35.68
N GLU A 23 -51.92 -46.83 34.85
CA GLU A 23 -51.65 -47.22 33.47
C GLU A 23 -51.33 -46.02 32.57
N GLU A 24 -52.07 -44.91 32.70
CA GLU A 24 -51.81 -43.67 31.97
C GLU A 24 -50.49 -43.02 32.40
N ALA A 25 -50.23 -43.00 33.70
CA ALA A 25 -48.96 -42.51 34.25
C ALA A 25 -47.77 -43.35 33.74
N ALA A 26 -47.92 -44.68 33.68
CA ALA A 26 -46.91 -45.59 33.14
C ALA A 26 -46.65 -45.35 31.64
N LYS A 27 -47.70 -45.27 30.81
CA LYS A 27 -47.57 -44.96 29.37
C LYS A 27 -46.84 -43.65 29.13
N ALA A 28 -47.13 -42.63 29.94
CA ALA A 28 -46.50 -41.34 29.80
C ALA A 28 -45.04 -41.32 30.28
N ALA A 29 -44.71 -42.02 31.38
CA ALA A 29 -43.33 -42.23 31.82
C ALA A 29 -42.50 -42.97 30.76
N THR A 30 -43.07 -44.01 30.13
CA THR A 30 -42.43 -44.71 29.00
C THR A 30 -42.17 -43.75 27.83
N LYS A 31 -43.13 -42.89 27.48
CA LYS A 31 -42.96 -41.91 26.39
C LYS A 31 -41.82 -40.92 26.66
N VAL A 32 -41.68 -40.47 27.91
CA VAL A 32 -40.58 -39.57 28.32
C VAL A 32 -39.24 -40.28 28.23
N MET A 33 -39.15 -41.53 28.70
CA MET A 33 -37.93 -42.33 28.61
C MET A 33 -37.52 -42.63 27.17
N VAL A 34 -38.46 -43.01 26.30
CA VAL A 34 -38.18 -43.24 24.88
C VAL A 34 -37.67 -41.96 24.22
N LYS A 35 -38.28 -40.81 24.51
CA LYS A 35 -37.81 -39.51 23.99
C LYS A 35 -36.39 -39.18 24.48
N ALA A 36 -36.08 -39.47 25.75
CA ALA A 36 -34.73 -39.27 26.30
C ALA A 36 -33.69 -40.21 25.66
N ALA A 37 -34.03 -41.48 25.45
CA ALA A 37 -33.16 -42.46 24.80
C ALA A 37 -32.89 -42.10 23.32
N VAL A 38 -33.93 -41.69 22.59
CA VAL A 38 -33.80 -41.21 21.20
C VAL A 38 -32.91 -39.96 21.15
N ARG A 39 -33.12 -38.98 22.05
CA ARG A 39 -32.28 -37.76 22.11
C ARG A 39 -30.81 -38.09 22.39
N LYS A 40 -30.54 -39.03 23.30
CA LYS A 40 -29.17 -39.47 23.62
C LYS A 40 -28.50 -40.18 22.42
N LYS A 41 -29.26 -40.99 21.68
CA LYS A 41 -28.76 -41.67 20.47
C LYS A 41 -28.47 -40.68 19.35
N ILE A 42 -29.34 -39.69 19.11
CA ILE A 42 -29.12 -38.64 18.11
C ILE A 42 -27.89 -37.79 18.46
N ILE A 43 -27.74 -37.37 19.72
CA ILE A 43 -26.55 -36.61 20.17
C ILE A 43 -25.27 -37.45 19.99
N GLY A 44 -25.33 -38.75 20.30
CA GLY A 44 -24.21 -39.66 20.08
C GLY A 44 -23.80 -39.75 18.61
N VAL A 45 -24.75 -39.86 17.69
CA VAL A 45 -24.49 -39.89 16.23
C VAL A 45 -23.95 -38.55 15.72
N LEU A 46 -24.45 -37.42 16.21
CA LEU A 46 -23.94 -36.10 15.83
C LEU A 46 -22.50 -35.89 16.31
N LEU A 47 -22.20 -36.26 17.56
CA LEU A 47 -20.85 -36.16 18.12
C LEU A 47 -19.87 -37.12 17.44
N SER A 48 -20.28 -38.35 17.10
CA SER A 48 -19.39 -39.29 16.40
C SER A 48 -19.02 -38.84 14.99
N ASN A 49 -19.95 -38.16 14.29
CA ASN A 49 -19.70 -37.63 12.95
C ASN A 49 -18.93 -36.28 12.98
N ALA A 50 -19.09 -35.48 14.03
CA ALA A 50 -18.37 -34.22 14.18
C ALA A 50 -16.83 -34.39 14.14
N TRP A 51 -16.32 -35.51 14.66
CA TRP A 51 -14.88 -35.82 14.65
C TRP A 51 -14.25 -35.93 13.27
N TRP A 52 -15.02 -36.26 12.22
CA TRP A 52 -14.53 -36.36 10.84
C TRP A 52 -14.93 -35.15 9.98
N ILE A 53 -16.09 -34.55 10.27
CA ILE A 53 -16.60 -33.39 9.53
C ILE A 53 -15.76 -32.13 9.83
N ILE A 54 -15.37 -31.89 11.09
CA ILE A 54 -14.61 -30.69 11.45
C ILE A 54 -13.24 -30.65 10.77
N PRO A 55 -12.40 -31.72 10.79
CA PRO A 55 -11.14 -31.73 10.05
C PRO A 55 -11.31 -31.59 8.54
N ALA A 56 -12.34 -32.21 7.95
CA ALA A 56 -12.60 -32.11 6.51
C ALA A 56 -12.95 -30.66 6.10
N ILE A 57 -13.77 -29.96 6.90
CA ILE A 57 -14.07 -28.54 6.68
C ILE A 57 -12.80 -27.69 6.84
N LEU A 58 -11.98 -27.95 7.87
CA LEU A 58 -10.73 -27.21 8.07
C LEU A 58 -9.72 -27.44 6.94
N ILE A 59 -9.63 -28.66 6.40
CA ILE A 59 -8.78 -28.99 5.24
C ILE A 59 -9.31 -28.30 3.98
N ALA A 60 -10.63 -28.35 3.73
CA ALA A 60 -11.24 -27.66 2.60
C ALA A 60 -11.03 -26.14 2.69
N TYR A 61 -11.14 -25.57 3.89
CA TYR A 61 -10.87 -24.16 4.16
C TYR A 61 -9.39 -23.82 3.93
N PHE A 62 -8.46 -24.64 4.44
CA PHE A 62 -7.03 -24.47 4.19
C PHE A 62 -6.68 -24.55 2.71
N LEU A 63 -7.23 -25.53 1.98
CA LEU A 63 -7.02 -25.68 0.54
C LEU A 63 -7.61 -24.49 -0.23
N PHE A 64 -8.79 -23.99 0.15
CA PHE A 64 -9.36 -22.77 -0.42
C PHE A 64 -8.43 -21.57 -0.23
N PHE A 65 -7.84 -21.39 0.96
CA PHE A 65 -6.89 -20.30 1.22
C PHE A 65 -5.55 -20.48 0.50
N VAL A 66 -5.02 -21.69 0.39
CA VAL A 66 -3.78 -21.97 -0.37
C VAL A 66 -4.00 -21.75 -1.86
N VAL A 67 -5.16 -22.12 -2.40
CA VAL A 67 -5.53 -21.85 -3.79
C VAL A 67 -5.82 -20.37 -3.98
N ALA A 68 -6.54 -19.68 -3.10
CA ALA A 68 -6.74 -18.23 -3.18
C ALA A 68 -5.44 -17.44 -3.06
N ALA A 69 -4.47 -17.90 -2.25
CA ALA A 69 -3.13 -17.32 -2.19
C ALA A 69 -2.21 -17.78 -3.35
N GLY A 70 -2.63 -18.80 -4.11
CA GLY A 70 -1.88 -19.44 -5.19
C GLY A 70 -2.46 -19.19 -6.60
N ILE A 71 -3.65 -18.57 -6.72
CA ILE A 71 -4.18 -18.08 -7.99
C ILE A 71 -3.32 -16.89 -8.41
N GLU A 72 -2.36 -17.24 -9.25
CA GLU A 72 -1.81 -16.44 -10.34
C GLU A 72 -1.11 -15.14 -9.94
N ASN A 73 0.17 -15.30 -9.60
CA ASN A 73 1.21 -14.36 -10.02
C ASN A 73 1.25 -14.33 -11.56
N THR A 74 0.29 -13.67 -12.20
CA THR A 74 0.50 -13.18 -13.54
C THR A 74 1.68 -12.21 -13.44
N SER A 75 2.77 -12.52 -14.15
CA SER A 75 3.83 -11.55 -14.38
C SER A 75 3.18 -10.30 -14.97
N PHE A 76 3.20 -9.21 -14.22
CA PHE A 76 2.64 -7.92 -14.61
C PHE A 76 3.46 -7.39 -15.79
N ALA A 77 3.03 -7.71 -17.01
CA ALA A 77 3.64 -7.19 -18.22
C ALA A 77 3.07 -5.80 -18.45
N VAL A 78 3.82 -4.76 -18.07
CA VAL A 78 3.47 -3.39 -18.46
C VAL A 78 3.72 -3.26 -19.96
N PRO A 79 2.70 -2.95 -20.77
CA PRO A 79 2.92 -2.69 -22.19
C PRO A 79 3.67 -1.36 -22.32
N TRP A 80 4.98 -1.43 -22.53
CA TRP A 80 5.85 -0.25 -22.67
C TRP A 80 5.41 0.70 -23.80
N SER A 81 4.65 0.20 -24.78
CA SER A 81 4.03 1.01 -25.83
C SER A 81 3.12 2.10 -25.30
N ASP A 82 2.53 1.90 -24.13
CA ASP A 82 1.48 2.78 -23.62
C ASP A 82 2.05 3.93 -22.77
N VAL A 83 3.29 3.79 -22.29
CA VAL A 83 4.00 4.84 -21.53
C VAL A 83 4.16 6.13 -22.36
N ALA A 84 4.32 6.01 -23.68
CA ALA A 84 4.44 7.14 -24.59
C ALA A 84 3.10 7.87 -24.88
N ASN A 85 1.98 7.30 -24.44
CA ASN A 85 0.63 7.79 -24.74
C ASN A 85 -0.02 8.58 -23.60
N TYR A 86 0.71 8.89 -22.52
CA TYR A 86 0.22 9.72 -21.44
C TYR A 86 0.67 11.19 -21.65
N PRO A 87 -0.15 12.02 -22.32
CA PRO A 87 0.16 13.45 -22.48
C PRO A 87 0.25 14.13 -21.12
N GLY A 88 1.16 15.08 -20.96
CA GLY A 88 1.35 15.85 -19.73
C GLY A 88 2.53 15.40 -18.87
N ILE A 89 2.94 14.12 -18.95
CA ILE A 89 4.07 13.61 -18.16
C ILE A 89 5.39 14.28 -18.58
N GLU A 90 5.53 14.67 -19.85
CA GLU A 90 6.71 15.38 -20.36
C GLU A 90 6.98 16.72 -19.64
N SER A 91 5.98 17.28 -18.96
CA SER A 91 6.13 18.49 -18.15
C SER A 91 6.72 18.20 -16.76
N GLY A 92 6.80 16.91 -16.38
CA GLY A 92 7.27 16.47 -15.07
C GLY A 92 6.32 16.84 -13.93
N VAL A 93 6.81 16.70 -12.69
CA VAL A 93 6.09 17.16 -11.49
C VAL A 93 6.09 18.69 -11.47
N PRO A 94 4.93 19.36 -11.36
CA PRO A 94 4.86 20.81 -11.26
C PRO A 94 5.72 21.34 -10.10
N THR A 95 6.53 22.37 -10.38
CA THR A 95 7.47 22.95 -9.40
C THR A 95 6.85 23.27 -8.03
N PRO A 96 5.61 23.81 -7.92
CA PRO A 96 5.00 24.09 -6.62
C PRO A 96 4.82 22.86 -5.72
N TYR A 97 4.75 21.65 -6.30
CA TYR A 97 4.44 20.42 -5.56
C TYR A 97 5.68 19.57 -5.24
N GLN A 98 6.82 19.83 -5.86
CA GLN A 98 8.03 19.02 -5.69
C GLN A 98 8.47 18.90 -4.21
N GLY A 99 8.47 20.02 -3.48
CA GLY A 99 8.83 20.02 -2.06
C GLY A 99 7.86 19.20 -1.20
N PHE A 100 6.56 19.33 -1.45
CA PHE A 100 5.52 18.55 -0.74
C PHE A 100 5.65 17.06 -1.05
N LEU A 101 5.89 16.72 -2.31
CA LEU A 101 6.08 15.35 -2.78
C LEU A 101 7.28 14.68 -2.10
N THR A 102 8.44 15.34 -2.09
CA THR A 102 9.64 14.83 -1.41
C THR A 102 9.39 14.66 0.09
N ASN A 103 8.74 15.64 0.74
CA ASN A 103 8.43 15.56 2.17
C ASN A 103 7.52 14.36 2.49
N ALA A 104 6.46 14.16 1.71
CA ALA A 104 5.52 13.05 1.89
C ALA A 104 6.18 11.69 1.61
N SER A 105 6.99 11.61 0.55
CA SER A 105 7.79 10.43 0.22
C SER A 105 8.69 10.02 1.38
N LEU A 106 9.42 10.98 1.96
CA LEU A 106 10.33 10.73 3.07
C LEU A 106 9.58 10.35 4.36
N ALA A 107 8.47 11.03 4.65
CA ALA A 107 7.68 10.81 5.86
C ALA A 107 7.09 9.38 5.92
N TYR A 108 6.62 8.87 4.79
CA TYR A 108 5.88 7.60 4.72
C TYR A 108 6.58 6.49 3.95
N HIS A 109 7.82 6.72 3.52
CA HIS A 109 8.66 5.77 2.78
C HIS A 109 8.00 5.25 1.49
N VAL A 110 7.29 6.14 0.79
CA VAL A 110 6.70 5.87 -0.54
C VAL A 110 7.69 6.33 -1.61
N PRO A 111 7.96 5.56 -2.67
CA PRO A 111 8.80 6.05 -3.76
C PRO A 111 8.23 7.34 -4.34
N GLU A 112 9.06 8.39 -4.40
CA GLU A 112 8.62 9.73 -4.82
C GLU A 112 7.96 9.70 -6.21
N GLN A 113 8.52 8.95 -7.15
CA GLN A 113 7.97 8.79 -8.50
C GLN A 113 6.65 8.02 -8.54
N PHE A 114 6.45 7.09 -7.59
CA PHE A 114 5.20 6.34 -7.47
C PHE A 114 4.10 7.24 -6.90
N LEU A 115 4.43 8.04 -5.89
CA LEU A 115 3.51 9.03 -5.33
C LEU A 115 3.14 10.10 -6.37
N ALA A 116 4.10 10.57 -7.17
CA ALA A 116 3.85 11.47 -8.30
C ALA A 116 2.96 10.83 -9.36
N ALA A 117 3.17 9.55 -9.64
CA ALA A 117 2.36 8.80 -10.59
C ALA A 117 0.92 8.64 -10.12
N GLU A 118 0.72 8.40 -8.82
CA GLU A 118 -0.60 8.38 -8.20
C GLU A 118 -1.29 9.74 -8.36
N ALA A 119 -0.65 10.83 -7.92
CA ALA A 119 -1.22 12.18 -8.02
C ALA A 119 -1.58 12.58 -9.46
N PHE A 120 -0.71 12.28 -10.42
CA PHE A 120 -0.98 12.49 -11.85
C PHE A 120 -2.15 11.62 -12.34
N THR A 121 -2.19 10.36 -11.92
CA THR A 121 -3.23 9.42 -12.36
C THR A 121 -4.61 9.84 -11.88
N GLU A 122 -4.67 10.35 -10.65
CA GLU A 122 -5.89 10.76 -9.96
C GLU A 122 -6.41 12.13 -10.42
N SER A 123 -5.54 13.13 -10.56
CA SER A 123 -5.98 14.52 -10.78
C SER A 123 -5.28 15.26 -11.91
N ASP A 124 -4.30 14.66 -12.59
CA ASP A 124 -3.40 15.37 -13.51
C ASP A 124 -2.79 16.63 -12.85
N TRP A 125 -2.45 16.52 -11.56
CA TRP A 125 -1.95 17.60 -10.72
C TRP A 125 -2.91 18.79 -10.51
N ASP A 126 -4.21 18.63 -10.74
CA ASP A 126 -5.20 19.64 -10.39
C ASP A 126 -5.59 19.56 -8.90
N PRO A 127 -5.16 20.51 -8.05
CA PRO A 127 -5.52 20.49 -6.63
C PRO A 127 -6.98 20.81 -6.38
N ALA A 128 -7.70 21.35 -7.38
CA ALA A 128 -9.13 21.62 -7.32
C ALA A 128 -9.97 20.48 -7.94
N ALA A 129 -9.34 19.37 -8.35
CA ALA A 129 -10.02 18.23 -8.93
C ALA A 129 -11.12 17.72 -8.00
N TYR A 130 -12.31 17.51 -8.55
CA TYR A 130 -13.48 17.04 -7.82
C TYR A 130 -14.25 16.06 -8.68
N ALA A 131 -14.35 14.82 -8.22
CA ALA A 131 -15.23 13.82 -8.81
C ALA A 131 -16.63 13.95 -8.21
N ASP A 132 -17.65 14.04 -9.07
CA ASP A 132 -19.06 14.09 -8.67
C ASP A 132 -19.87 13.15 -9.57
N TYR A 133 -19.85 11.87 -9.24
CA TYR A 133 -20.65 10.84 -9.91
C TYR A 133 -21.17 9.81 -8.90
N ASP A 134 -22.17 9.02 -9.31
CA ASP A 134 -22.89 8.10 -8.42
C ASP A 134 -21.96 7.27 -7.52
N GLY A 135 -21.86 7.70 -6.25
CA GLY A 135 -21.12 7.01 -5.20
C GLY A 135 -19.68 7.47 -4.95
N SER A 136 -19.17 8.50 -5.65
CA SER A 136 -17.84 9.06 -5.45
C SER A 136 -17.89 10.58 -5.30
N HIS A 137 -17.18 11.07 -4.29
CA HIS A 137 -16.97 12.50 -4.03
C HIS A 137 -15.50 12.81 -3.82
N ALA A 138 -14.64 12.13 -4.58
CA ALA A 138 -13.19 12.22 -4.46
C ALA A 138 -12.67 13.65 -4.69
N MET A 139 -11.71 14.08 -3.87
CA MET A 139 -11.26 15.48 -3.81
C MET A 139 -9.75 15.65 -3.93
N GLY A 140 -9.37 16.72 -4.63
CA GLY A 140 -8.03 17.28 -4.71
C GLY A 140 -7.00 16.39 -5.40
N LEU A 141 -5.71 16.69 -5.15
CA LEU A 141 -4.59 16.09 -5.90
C LEU A 141 -4.59 14.56 -5.90
N MET A 142 -5.01 13.98 -4.77
CA MET A 142 -4.97 12.56 -4.51
C MET A 142 -6.37 11.93 -4.51
N GLN A 143 -7.40 12.66 -4.97
CA GLN A 143 -8.77 12.16 -5.12
C GLN A 143 -9.28 11.39 -3.89
N PHE A 144 -9.13 11.97 -2.69
CA PHE A 144 -9.60 11.33 -1.47
C PHE A 144 -11.12 11.39 -1.36
N GLU A 145 -11.74 10.22 -1.18
CA GLU A 145 -13.13 10.15 -0.71
C GLU A 145 -13.26 10.76 0.70
N PRO A 146 -14.32 11.52 1.01
CA PRO A 146 -14.48 12.14 2.32
C PRO A 146 -14.41 11.17 3.50
N GLY A 147 -14.94 9.95 3.32
CA GLY A 147 -14.87 8.90 4.33
C GLY A 147 -13.46 8.35 4.55
N THR A 148 -12.62 8.28 3.52
CA THR A 148 -11.21 7.86 3.63
C THR A 148 -10.38 8.98 4.25
N TRP A 149 -10.65 10.22 3.87
CA TRP A 149 -9.99 11.41 4.43
C TRP A 149 -10.24 11.52 5.94
N SER A 150 -11.52 11.49 6.34
CA SER A 150 -11.98 11.78 7.70
C SER A 150 -11.97 10.55 8.61
N GLY A 151 -12.13 9.36 8.02
CA GLY A 151 -12.41 8.11 8.72
C GLY A 151 -13.92 7.85 8.74
N GLY A 152 -14.36 6.65 8.34
CA GLY A 152 -15.78 6.34 8.08
C GLY A 152 -16.72 6.36 9.30
N GLY A 153 -16.24 6.71 10.49
CA GLY A 153 -17.04 6.90 11.70
C GLY A 153 -17.11 8.35 12.18
N ASP A 154 -16.54 9.29 11.43
CA ASP A 154 -16.52 10.70 11.78
C ASP A 154 -17.92 11.32 11.59
N PRO A 155 -18.56 11.85 12.67
CA PRO A 155 -19.89 12.43 12.57
C PRO A 155 -19.93 13.78 11.83
N ASP A 156 -18.78 14.41 11.61
CA ASP A 156 -18.68 15.71 10.95
C ASP A 156 -18.32 15.60 9.46
N GLN A 157 -18.05 14.38 9.00
CA GLN A 157 -17.94 14.06 7.57
C GLN A 157 -19.32 13.91 6.94
N THR A 158 -19.47 14.40 5.72
CA THR A 158 -20.62 14.14 4.86
C THR A 158 -20.17 13.49 3.56
N LEU A 159 -21.13 13.03 2.74
CA LEU A 159 -20.80 12.47 1.43
C LEU A 159 -20.02 13.46 0.56
N SER A 160 -20.32 14.76 0.64
CA SER A 160 -19.73 15.79 -0.23
C SER A 160 -18.72 16.70 0.47
N GLU A 161 -18.41 16.49 1.75
CA GLU A 161 -17.51 17.34 2.53
C GLU A 161 -16.76 16.49 3.56
N PRO A 162 -15.42 16.48 3.54
CA PRO A 162 -14.64 15.81 4.56
C PRO A 162 -14.60 16.65 5.84
N ASP A 163 -14.23 16.02 6.95
CA ASP A 163 -13.74 16.76 8.09
C ASP A 163 -12.42 17.48 7.74
N THR A 164 -12.21 18.66 8.32
CA THR A 164 -10.98 19.45 8.20
C THR A 164 -10.27 19.66 9.53
N ASP A 165 -10.77 19.14 10.66
CA ASP A 165 -10.10 19.18 11.96
C ASP A 165 -9.13 18.00 12.09
N ALA A 166 -7.84 18.23 11.84
CA ALA A 166 -6.81 17.18 11.79
C ALA A 166 -6.76 16.29 13.05
N LEU A 167 -7.10 16.85 14.22
CA LEU A 167 -7.13 16.09 15.48
C LEU A 167 -8.33 15.16 15.56
N ARG A 168 -9.48 15.56 15.00
CA ARG A 168 -10.68 14.75 14.94
C ARG A 168 -10.56 13.67 13.87
N ILE A 169 -10.06 14.02 12.69
CA ILE A 169 -9.70 13.06 11.63
C ILE A 169 -8.81 11.95 12.20
N HIS A 170 -7.77 12.31 12.97
CA HIS A 170 -6.89 11.33 13.60
C HIS A 170 -7.63 10.38 14.54
N ARG A 171 -8.57 10.90 15.34
CA ARG A 171 -9.39 10.10 16.27
C ARG A 171 -10.23 9.05 15.53
N TYR A 172 -10.73 9.38 14.35
CA TYR A 172 -11.57 8.49 13.54
C TYR A 172 -10.77 7.61 12.56
N GLY A 173 -9.45 7.69 12.60
CA GLY A 173 -8.56 6.86 11.78
C GLY A 173 -8.45 7.31 10.32
N GLY A 174 -8.81 8.57 10.04
CA GLY A 174 -8.67 9.16 8.71
C GLY A 174 -7.21 9.42 8.30
N MET A 175 -7.05 9.77 7.03
CA MET A 175 -5.74 10.02 6.41
C MET A 175 -5.30 11.49 6.51
N GLY A 176 -6.24 12.44 6.56
CA GLY A 176 -5.99 13.89 6.59
C GLY A 176 -5.50 14.44 7.94
N VAL A 177 -4.48 13.84 8.53
CA VAL A 177 -4.01 14.19 9.90
C VAL A 177 -2.78 15.07 9.92
N ASP A 178 -2.02 15.11 8.83
CA ASP A 178 -0.71 15.75 8.74
C ASP A 178 -0.81 17.16 8.18
N ALA A 179 -1.63 17.99 8.84
CA ALA A 179 -1.79 19.40 8.49
C ALA A 179 -0.43 20.12 8.41
N ASP A 180 -0.26 20.98 7.42
CA ASP A 180 0.93 21.81 7.20
C ASP A 180 1.18 22.91 8.25
N GLY A 181 0.40 22.91 9.34
CA GLY A 181 0.47 23.86 10.44
C GLY A 181 -0.52 25.02 10.32
N LEU A 182 -1.34 25.07 9.26
CA LEU A 182 -2.43 26.00 9.15
C LEU A 182 -3.55 25.70 10.15
N THR A 183 -4.22 26.76 10.59
CA THR A 183 -5.37 26.68 11.49
C THR A 183 -6.56 27.39 10.89
N ALA A 184 -7.76 26.94 11.25
CA ALA A 184 -8.99 27.58 10.82
C ALA A 184 -10.08 27.44 11.89
N PRO A 185 -11.11 28.29 11.90
CA PRO A 185 -12.31 28.05 12.70
C PRO A 185 -12.87 26.64 12.43
N ARG A 186 -13.34 25.96 13.47
CA ARG A 186 -13.99 24.65 13.30
C ARG A 186 -15.16 24.75 12.31
N GLY A 187 -15.25 23.80 11.39
CA GLY A 187 -16.28 23.76 10.36
C GLY A 187 -15.97 24.64 9.14
N THR A 188 -14.74 25.15 9.02
CA THR A 188 -14.25 25.74 7.77
C THR A 188 -14.28 24.68 6.68
N SER A 189 -14.85 24.99 5.51
CA SER A 189 -14.93 24.04 4.41
C SER A 189 -13.54 23.73 3.83
N ALA A 190 -13.36 22.48 3.40
CA ALA A 190 -12.19 21.99 2.69
C ALA A 190 -11.86 22.82 1.43
N PHE A 191 -12.90 23.33 0.74
CA PHE A 191 -12.75 24.13 -0.49
C PHE A 191 -12.00 25.44 -0.29
N VAL A 192 -11.90 25.96 0.94
CA VAL A 192 -11.11 27.17 1.23
C VAL A 192 -9.64 26.99 0.84
N ALA A 193 -9.12 25.76 0.85
CA ALA A 193 -7.74 25.46 0.44
C ALA A 193 -7.48 25.67 -1.07
N VAL A 194 -8.53 25.69 -1.92
CA VAL A 194 -8.40 26.09 -3.34
C VAL A 194 -8.05 27.58 -3.47
N HIS A 195 -8.19 28.36 -2.38
CA HIS A 195 -7.82 29.76 -2.29
C HIS A 195 -6.73 29.98 -1.21
N PRO A 196 -5.45 29.64 -1.46
CA PRO A 196 -4.39 29.66 -0.44
C PRO A 196 -4.22 31.01 0.27
N LYS A 197 -4.45 32.12 -0.44
CA LYS A 197 -4.39 33.47 0.17
C LYS A 197 -5.52 33.73 1.16
N GLU A 198 -6.68 33.13 0.97
CA GLU A 198 -7.80 33.22 1.90
C GLU A 198 -7.55 32.33 3.10
N LEU A 199 -7.11 31.09 2.89
CA LEU A 199 -6.75 30.17 3.96
C LEU A 199 -5.66 30.76 4.88
N LEU A 200 -4.62 31.37 4.32
CA LEU A 200 -3.57 32.04 5.08
C LEU A 200 -4.12 33.16 5.97
N LYS A 201 -5.00 34.01 5.43
CA LYS A 201 -5.65 35.07 6.23
C LYS A 201 -6.49 34.49 7.36
N LEU A 202 -7.18 33.38 7.10
CA LEU A 202 -7.98 32.68 8.09
C LEU A 202 -7.09 32.17 9.23
N SER A 203 -5.97 31.52 8.88
CA SER A 203 -4.98 31.03 9.85
C SER A 203 -4.30 32.15 10.65
N GLU A 204 -3.95 33.27 10.01
CA GLU A 204 -3.43 34.45 10.71
C GLU A 204 -4.44 35.02 11.71
N SER A 205 -5.74 35.01 11.37
CA SER A 205 -6.80 35.48 12.26
C SER A 205 -7.03 34.56 13.46
N CYS A 206 -6.62 33.30 13.37
CA CYS A 206 -6.83 32.29 14.41
C CYS A 206 -5.92 32.45 15.64
N GLY A 207 -4.83 33.22 15.55
CA GLY A 207 -3.75 33.29 16.55
C GLY A 207 -4.11 33.69 17.99
N THR A 208 -5.37 34.03 18.31
CA THR A 208 -5.79 34.40 19.67
C THR A 208 -7.14 33.84 20.14
N SER A 209 -7.87 33.04 19.34
CA SER A 209 -9.22 32.56 19.71
C SER A 209 -9.26 31.05 19.95
N GLY A 210 -9.85 30.60 21.06
CA GLY A 210 -9.96 29.17 21.41
C GLY A 210 -10.91 28.34 20.53
N ALA A 211 -11.37 28.88 19.40
CA ALA A 211 -12.31 28.23 18.48
C ALA A 211 -11.64 27.67 17.21
N CYS A 212 -10.35 27.92 17.02
CA CYS A 212 -9.59 27.41 15.87
C CYS A 212 -9.02 26.02 16.13
N VAL A 213 -8.93 25.25 15.06
CA VAL A 213 -8.42 23.88 15.03
C VAL A 213 -7.32 23.77 13.98
N SER A 214 -6.50 22.73 14.10
CA SER A 214 -5.55 22.38 13.04
C SER A 214 -6.34 22.03 11.79
N TYR A 215 -6.11 22.76 10.71
CA TYR A 215 -6.88 22.62 9.47
C TYR A 215 -6.14 21.68 8.53
N ALA A 216 -6.84 20.69 7.99
CA ALA A 216 -6.34 19.83 6.92
C ALA A 216 -7.37 19.75 5.79
N SER A 217 -6.94 19.80 4.53
CA SER A 217 -7.87 19.67 3.39
C SER A 217 -7.32 18.82 2.25
N PRO A 218 -8.14 17.97 1.60
CA PRO A 218 -7.71 17.26 0.40
C PRO A 218 -7.41 18.21 -0.77
N PHE A 219 -7.92 19.44 -0.74
CA PHE A 219 -7.63 20.48 -1.73
C PHE A 219 -6.33 21.24 -1.44
N ASP A 220 -5.71 21.06 -0.26
CA ASP A 220 -4.37 21.55 0.02
C ASP A 220 -3.34 20.55 -0.53
N PRO A 221 -2.48 20.95 -1.49
CA PRO A 221 -1.46 20.07 -2.05
C PRO A 221 -0.53 19.40 -1.03
N ALA A 222 -0.17 20.12 0.04
CA ALA A 222 0.75 19.61 1.05
C ALA A 222 0.08 18.49 1.86
N ASP A 223 -1.13 18.75 2.36
CA ASP A 223 -1.90 17.80 3.15
C ASP A 223 -2.30 16.58 2.30
N ALA A 224 -2.74 16.81 1.06
CA ALA A 224 -3.17 15.76 0.15
C ALA A 224 -2.04 14.76 -0.15
N LEU A 225 -0.84 15.24 -0.46
CA LEU A 225 0.31 14.38 -0.73
C LEU A 225 0.77 13.63 0.53
N MET A 226 0.75 14.27 1.71
CA MET A 226 1.04 13.60 2.97
C MET A 226 0.04 12.48 3.28
N ALA A 227 -1.27 12.77 3.19
CA ALA A 227 -2.32 11.78 3.36
C ALA A 227 -2.23 10.66 2.33
N GLY A 228 -1.93 11.01 1.07
CA GLY A 228 -1.71 10.09 -0.04
C GLY A 228 -0.60 9.09 0.24
N ALA A 229 0.57 9.60 0.63
CA ALA A 229 1.73 8.78 0.97
C ALA A 229 1.46 7.90 2.20
N LYS A 230 0.78 8.44 3.22
CA LYS A 230 0.34 7.67 4.40
C LYS A 230 -0.55 6.50 4.00
N TYR A 231 -1.55 6.74 3.16
CA TYR A 231 -2.50 5.72 2.76
C TYR A 231 -1.85 4.65 1.88
N LEU A 232 -1.04 5.04 0.90
CA LEU A 232 -0.26 4.11 0.08
C LEU A 232 0.69 3.25 0.92
N SER A 233 1.35 3.83 1.93
CA SER A 233 2.22 3.08 2.85
C SER A 233 1.43 2.04 3.66
N TYR A 234 0.24 2.41 4.16
CA TYR A 234 -0.68 1.50 4.83
C TYR A 234 -1.13 0.35 3.91
N LEU A 235 -1.58 0.66 2.69
CA LEU A 235 -2.01 -0.34 1.71
C LEU A 235 -0.86 -1.24 1.26
N ARG A 236 0.35 -0.70 1.15
CA ARG A 236 1.57 -1.46 0.86
C ARG A 236 1.89 -2.46 1.96
N ALA A 237 1.68 -2.08 3.23
CA ALA A 237 1.88 -2.98 4.35
C ALA A 237 0.89 -4.16 4.32
N GLN A 238 -0.34 -3.94 3.85
CA GLN A 238 -1.36 -4.98 3.73
C GLN A 238 -1.14 -5.90 2.52
N SER A 239 -0.89 -5.31 1.35
CA SER A 239 -0.80 -6.04 0.08
C SER A 239 0.56 -6.70 -0.16
N GLY A 240 1.60 -6.25 0.54
CA GLY A 240 2.94 -6.83 0.41
C GLY A 240 3.70 -6.40 -0.85
N ASN A 241 3.15 -5.52 -1.71
CA ASN A 241 3.84 -4.91 -2.87
C ASN A 241 3.17 -3.56 -3.30
N TRP A 242 3.84 -2.74 -4.12
CA TRP A 242 3.31 -1.41 -4.51
C TRP A 242 2.16 -1.48 -5.53
N VAL A 243 2.13 -2.51 -6.38
CA VAL A 243 1.02 -2.72 -7.32
C VAL A 243 -0.28 -2.96 -6.55
N GLY A 244 -0.26 -3.86 -5.58
CA GLY A 244 -1.40 -4.11 -4.69
C GLY A 244 -1.76 -2.90 -3.82
N ALA A 245 -0.82 -1.99 -3.56
CA ALA A 245 -1.12 -0.73 -2.91
C ALA A 245 -1.96 0.19 -3.81
N ALA A 246 -1.58 0.36 -5.09
CA ALA A 246 -2.38 1.13 -6.06
C ALA A 246 -3.74 0.47 -6.35
N GLU A 247 -3.80 -0.88 -6.42
CA GLU A 247 -5.09 -1.59 -6.55
C GLU A 247 -6.01 -1.29 -5.37
N GLY A 248 -5.46 -1.34 -4.15
CA GLY A 248 -6.17 -1.01 -2.92
C GLY A 248 -6.55 0.47 -2.80
N TYR A 249 -5.77 1.37 -3.41
CA TYR A 249 -6.02 2.80 -3.40
C TYR A 249 -7.30 3.13 -4.19
N TYR A 250 -7.43 2.54 -5.38
CA TYR A 250 -8.61 2.68 -6.22
C TYR A 250 -9.84 1.93 -5.69
N GLY A 251 -9.66 0.70 -5.16
CA GLY A 251 -10.71 -0.05 -4.46
C GLY A 251 -11.89 -0.59 -5.31
N GLY A 252 -11.97 -0.28 -6.61
CA GLY A 252 -13.06 -0.68 -7.51
C GLY A 252 -12.77 -1.82 -8.49
N SER A 253 -13.74 -2.17 -9.34
CA SER A 253 -13.62 -3.24 -10.36
C SER A 253 -12.56 -2.98 -11.44
N GLY A 254 -12.08 -1.74 -11.55
CA GLY A 254 -10.98 -1.31 -12.42
C GLY A 254 -9.59 -1.31 -11.76
N ALA A 255 -9.45 -1.77 -10.51
CA ALA A 255 -8.22 -1.64 -9.72
C ALA A 255 -6.95 -2.13 -10.41
N GLN A 256 -7.01 -3.26 -11.12
CA GLN A 256 -5.85 -3.79 -11.83
C GLN A 256 -5.41 -2.89 -12.99
N SER A 257 -6.37 -2.39 -13.78
CA SER A 257 -6.08 -1.47 -14.88
C SER A 257 -5.58 -0.13 -14.36
N TYR A 258 -6.13 0.33 -13.23
CA TYR A 258 -5.68 1.53 -12.54
C TYR A 258 -4.21 1.39 -12.09
N ALA A 259 -3.88 0.31 -11.40
CA ALA A 259 -2.51 0.05 -10.96
C ALA A 259 -1.53 -0.08 -12.14
N GLN A 260 -1.96 -0.64 -13.27
CA GLN A 260 -1.17 -0.65 -14.51
C GLN A 260 -0.86 0.76 -15.01
N LYS A 261 -1.84 1.66 -14.97
CA LYS A 261 -1.66 3.08 -15.31
C LYS A 261 -0.66 3.73 -14.36
N VAL A 262 -0.83 3.62 -13.03
CA VAL A 262 0.10 4.20 -12.04
C VAL A 262 1.53 3.71 -12.26
N VAL A 263 1.72 2.40 -12.46
CA VAL A 263 3.05 1.83 -12.70
C VAL A 263 3.64 2.34 -14.02
N ALA A 264 2.84 2.43 -15.09
CA ALA A 264 3.28 2.99 -16.37
C ALA A 264 3.71 4.46 -16.25
N VAL A 265 2.93 5.28 -15.53
CA VAL A 265 3.24 6.69 -15.25
C VAL A 265 4.49 6.81 -14.38
N THR A 266 4.65 5.92 -13.38
CA THR A 266 5.87 5.84 -12.56
C THR A 266 7.11 5.64 -13.44
N TYR A 267 7.02 4.76 -14.45
CA TYR A 267 8.10 4.55 -15.41
C TYR A 267 8.37 5.76 -16.29
N ALA A 268 7.32 6.49 -16.69
CA ALA A 268 7.49 7.72 -17.46
C ALA A 268 8.26 8.77 -16.66
N TYR A 269 7.92 8.99 -15.38
CA TYR A 269 8.69 9.88 -14.50
C TYR A 269 10.14 9.43 -14.31
N LEU A 270 10.43 8.13 -14.38
CA LEU A 270 11.81 7.65 -14.35
C LEU A 270 12.56 7.93 -15.65
N LYS A 271 11.90 7.89 -16.81
CA LYS A 271 12.53 8.02 -18.13
C LYS A 271 13.16 9.41 -18.36
N ASP A 272 12.55 10.46 -17.84
CA ASP A 272 13.10 11.82 -17.91
C ASP A 272 14.25 12.05 -16.91
N PHE A 273 14.35 11.19 -15.89
CA PHE A 273 15.45 11.23 -14.93
C PHE A 273 16.61 10.30 -15.31
N ILE A 274 16.36 9.11 -15.88
CA ILE A 274 17.38 8.19 -16.39
C ILE A 274 16.77 7.19 -17.42
N PRO A 275 17.36 7.00 -18.62
CA PRO A 275 16.81 6.03 -19.57
C PRO A 275 16.91 4.58 -19.04
N PRO A 276 15.88 3.73 -19.25
CA PRO A 276 15.98 2.30 -18.95
C PRO A 276 17.04 1.64 -19.85
N ALA A 277 17.83 0.72 -19.28
CA ALA A 277 18.76 -0.08 -20.06
C ALA A 277 18.01 -1.25 -20.71
N GLU A 278 17.99 -1.29 -22.04
CA GLU A 278 17.50 -2.45 -22.79
C GLU A 278 18.54 -3.57 -22.71
N VAL A 279 18.16 -4.72 -22.18
CA VAL A 279 19.01 -5.93 -22.16
C VAL A 279 18.21 -7.06 -22.82
N ASN A 280 18.65 -7.49 -24.01
CA ASN A 280 18.02 -8.55 -24.79
C ASN A 280 16.55 -8.31 -25.18
N GLY A 281 16.16 -7.08 -25.51
CA GLY A 281 14.78 -6.75 -25.92
C GLY A 281 13.81 -6.51 -24.76
N GLU A 282 14.29 -6.51 -23.51
CA GLU A 282 13.51 -6.17 -22.32
C GLU A 282 14.06 -4.88 -21.69
N TYR A 283 13.18 -3.91 -21.46
CA TYR A 283 13.52 -2.71 -20.67
C TYR A 283 13.58 -3.09 -19.20
N ARG A 284 14.76 -2.95 -18.60
CA ARG A 284 14.98 -3.23 -17.18
C ARG A 284 15.20 -1.92 -16.43
N LEU A 285 14.50 -1.79 -15.29
CA LEU A 285 14.75 -0.76 -14.27
C LEU A 285 16.24 -0.69 -13.95
N PHE A 286 16.69 0.50 -13.56
CA PHE A 286 17.99 0.65 -12.91
C PHE A 286 18.21 -0.47 -11.89
N GLY A 287 19.27 -1.25 -12.15
CA GLY A 287 19.48 -2.56 -11.55
C GLY A 287 20.27 -3.57 -12.40
N THR A 288 20.51 -3.31 -13.69
CA THR A 288 21.63 -3.95 -14.41
C THR A 288 22.63 -2.95 -14.94
N PHE A 289 23.60 -2.54 -14.12
CA PHE A 289 24.81 -1.86 -14.60
C PHE A 289 25.62 -2.79 -15.54
N PRO A 290 26.08 -2.29 -16.69
CA PRO A 290 27.47 -2.43 -17.08
C PRO A 290 28.10 -1.03 -17.04
N ALA A 291 28.33 -0.52 -15.84
CA ALA A 291 29.19 0.65 -15.69
C ALA A 291 30.62 0.11 -15.53
N THR A 292 31.49 0.37 -16.49
CA THR A 292 32.93 0.16 -16.31
C THR A 292 33.57 1.53 -16.12
N ARG A 293 34.27 1.70 -15.01
CA ARG A 293 35.00 2.93 -14.68
C ARG A 293 36.25 3.03 -15.54
N ILE A 294 36.41 4.15 -16.27
CA ILE A 294 37.70 4.55 -16.85
C ILE A 294 38.12 5.87 -16.17
N GLY A 295 38.99 5.77 -15.16
CA GLY A 295 39.49 6.95 -14.43
C GLY A 295 38.46 7.62 -13.51
N HIS A 296 38.23 8.92 -13.67
CA HIS A 296 37.32 9.74 -12.82
C HIS A 296 35.92 9.95 -13.42
N ARG A 297 35.55 9.20 -14.46
CA ARG A 297 34.25 9.30 -15.12
C ARG A 297 33.52 7.94 -15.14
N ILE A 298 32.19 8.04 -15.19
CA ILE A 298 31.27 6.93 -15.47
C ILE A 298 30.95 6.98 -16.96
N GLU A 299 31.28 5.93 -17.70
CA GLU A 299 30.82 5.73 -19.08
C GLU A 299 29.84 4.55 -19.12
N VAL A 300 28.74 4.72 -19.85
CA VAL A 300 27.75 3.66 -20.14
C VAL A 300 28.20 2.99 -21.44
N LEU A 301 28.69 1.74 -21.37
CA LEU A 301 29.04 0.98 -22.57
C LEU A 301 27.94 -0.03 -22.90
N PRO A 302 27.48 -0.11 -24.16
CA PRO A 302 26.57 -1.17 -24.58
C PRO A 302 27.30 -2.53 -24.58
N PRO A 303 26.59 -3.65 -24.35
CA PRO A 303 27.22 -4.96 -24.35
C PRO A 303 27.62 -5.33 -25.79
N SER A 304 28.91 -5.54 -25.98
CA SER A 304 29.60 -5.99 -27.22
C SER A 304 29.74 -4.98 -28.37
N MET A 305 30.69 -4.04 -28.23
CA MET A 305 31.38 -3.51 -29.41
C MET A 305 32.89 -3.80 -29.33
N PRO A 306 33.51 -4.36 -30.37
CA PRO A 306 34.96 -4.48 -30.47
C PRO A 306 35.61 -3.08 -30.39
N SER A 307 36.65 -2.98 -29.59
CA SER A 307 37.33 -1.75 -29.13
C SER A 307 37.88 -0.81 -30.22
N SER A 308 37.76 -1.13 -31.50
CA SER A 308 38.36 -0.37 -32.60
C SER A 308 37.44 0.68 -33.25
N LYS A 309 36.15 0.78 -32.89
CA LYS A 309 35.20 1.74 -33.51
C LYS A 309 34.59 2.81 -32.58
N ALA A 310 34.90 2.80 -31.29
CA ALA A 310 34.28 3.69 -30.29
C ALA A 310 34.68 5.18 -30.35
N ARG A 311 35.54 5.61 -31.29
CA ARG A 311 36.06 7.00 -31.34
C ARG A 311 35.16 8.04 -32.00
N LYS A 312 33.90 7.74 -32.34
CA LYS A 312 33.01 8.68 -33.06
C LYS A 312 31.75 9.15 -32.33
N SER A 313 31.49 8.71 -31.10
CA SER A 313 30.37 9.20 -30.29
C SER A 313 30.84 10.22 -29.25
N VAL A 314 31.34 11.37 -29.71
CA VAL A 314 31.64 12.53 -28.87
C VAL A 314 30.87 13.69 -29.46
N PHE A 315 29.61 13.91 -29.06
CA PHE A 315 28.90 15.20 -29.26
C PHE A 315 27.56 15.36 -28.48
N LEU A 316 27.28 14.55 -27.44
CA LEU A 316 26.08 14.72 -26.59
C LEU A 316 26.39 15.22 -25.16
N GLU A 317 27.67 15.46 -24.89
CA GLU A 317 28.19 15.57 -23.53
C GLU A 317 27.91 16.90 -22.83
N THR A 318 27.66 17.97 -23.61
CA THR A 318 27.49 19.32 -23.06
C THR A 318 26.03 19.67 -22.72
N ALA A 319 25.06 18.99 -23.33
CA ALA A 319 23.64 19.15 -23.02
C ALA A 319 23.22 18.31 -21.80
N TYR A 320 23.73 17.08 -21.70
CA TYR A 320 23.42 16.12 -20.64
C TYR A 320 23.93 16.56 -19.25
N GLN A 321 25.18 17.06 -19.16
CA GLN A 321 25.73 17.55 -17.89
C GLN A 321 25.13 18.87 -17.42
N LYS A 322 24.46 19.62 -18.30
CA LYS A 322 23.80 20.88 -17.94
C LYS A 322 22.35 20.66 -17.47
N ALA A 323 21.73 19.55 -17.87
CA ALA A 323 20.36 19.17 -17.51
C ALA A 323 20.26 18.44 -16.17
N VAL A 324 21.32 17.74 -15.73
CA VAL A 324 21.28 16.90 -14.53
C VAL A 324 22.19 17.48 -13.45
N ARG A 325 21.68 18.44 -12.67
CA ARG A 325 22.34 18.84 -11.41
C ARG A 325 21.95 17.82 -10.34
N ALA A 326 22.88 17.45 -9.46
CA ALA A 326 22.60 16.57 -8.31
C ALA A 326 21.46 17.10 -7.40
N GLU A 327 21.14 18.38 -7.55
CA GLU A 327 20.06 19.12 -6.89
C GLU A 327 18.65 18.72 -7.38
N THR A 328 18.50 18.09 -8.55
CA THR A 328 17.20 17.68 -9.12
C THR A 328 16.82 16.24 -8.81
N TRP A 329 17.72 15.44 -8.23
CA TRP A 329 17.42 14.05 -7.92
C TRP A 329 16.56 13.99 -6.65
N SER A 330 15.45 13.26 -6.70
CA SER A 330 14.69 12.92 -5.48
C SER A 330 15.64 12.36 -4.43
N ALA A 331 15.52 12.78 -3.17
CA ALA A 331 16.38 12.34 -2.08
C ALA A 331 16.28 10.83 -1.78
N SER A 332 15.39 10.09 -2.45
CA SER A 332 15.23 8.65 -2.25
C SER A 332 14.88 7.96 -3.55
N VAL A 333 15.86 7.31 -4.17
CA VAL A 333 15.64 6.45 -5.35
C VAL A 333 15.37 5.02 -4.90
N PRO A 334 14.22 4.43 -5.27
CA PRO A 334 13.93 3.03 -4.97
C PRO A 334 14.90 2.09 -5.69
N LEU A 335 15.39 1.09 -4.98
CA LEU A 335 16.12 -0.05 -5.53
C LEU A 335 15.15 -1.21 -5.72
N PHE A 336 15.08 -1.74 -6.93
CA PHE A 336 14.19 -2.85 -7.27
C PHE A 336 14.94 -4.17 -7.47
N VAL A 337 14.28 -5.28 -7.16
CA VAL A 337 14.80 -6.61 -7.50
C VAL A 337 14.59 -6.88 -8.99
N PRO A 338 15.65 -7.16 -9.77
CA PRO A 338 15.52 -7.34 -11.21
C PRO A 338 14.93 -8.70 -11.61
N THR A 339 15.00 -9.71 -10.72
CA THR A 339 14.50 -11.07 -10.96
C THR A 339 14.06 -11.68 -9.65
N SER A 340 12.94 -12.41 -9.62
CA SER A 340 12.49 -13.12 -8.41
C SER A 340 13.56 -14.05 -7.85
N GLY A 341 13.74 -14.08 -6.54
CA GLY A 341 14.72 -14.94 -5.87
C GLY A 341 15.06 -14.47 -4.46
N VAL A 342 16.14 -14.99 -3.87
CA VAL A 342 16.58 -14.59 -2.53
C VAL A 342 17.46 -13.34 -2.64
N VAL A 343 17.03 -12.25 -2.02
CA VAL A 343 17.87 -11.08 -1.79
C VAL A 343 18.48 -11.20 -0.39
N ARG A 344 19.78 -10.94 -0.29
CA ARG A 344 20.49 -10.84 0.98
C ARG A 344 20.82 -9.38 1.25
N LEU A 345 20.39 -8.85 2.38
CA LEU A 345 20.85 -7.58 2.91
C LEU A 345 21.87 -7.80 4.00
N GLU A 346 22.96 -7.06 3.94
CA GLU A 346 23.98 -7.11 4.96
C GLU A 346 24.47 -5.71 5.31
N LYS A 347 24.58 -5.40 6.59
CA LYS A 347 25.14 -4.12 7.06
C LYS A 347 26.51 -4.36 7.68
N ARG A 348 27.56 -3.75 7.12
CA ARG A 348 28.94 -3.83 7.61
C ARG A 348 29.54 -2.44 7.75
N LYS A 349 29.99 -2.08 8.96
CA LYS A 349 30.72 -0.82 9.21
C LYS A 349 29.98 0.41 8.66
N GLY A 350 28.66 0.46 8.88
CA GLY A 350 27.80 1.56 8.42
C GLY A 350 27.40 1.52 6.94
N LYS A 351 27.91 0.59 6.13
CA LYS A 351 27.52 0.41 4.73
C LYS A 351 26.54 -0.74 4.56
N TRP A 352 25.66 -0.64 3.58
CA TRP A 352 24.76 -1.71 3.17
C TRP A 352 25.28 -2.44 1.94
N PHE A 353 25.11 -3.76 1.95
CA PHE A 353 25.43 -4.67 0.86
C PHE A 353 24.13 -5.39 0.50
N VAL A 354 23.63 -5.18 -0.71
CA VAL A 354 22.44 -5.84 -1.25
C VAL A 354 22.87 -6.88 -2.27
N PHE A 355 22.83 -8.15 -1.92
CA PHE A 355 23.10 -9.24 -2.84
C PHE A 355 21.79 -9.63 -3.52
N LEU A 356 21.74 -9.42 -4.83
CA LEU A 356 20.57 -9.69 -5.66
C LEU A 356 20.57 -11.15 -6.15
N PRO A 357 19.40 -11.72 -6.50
CA PRO A 357 19.30 -13.08 -7.03
C PRO A 357 20.12 -13.31 -8.32
N THR A 358 20.44 -12.22 -9.03
CA THR A 358 21.29 -12.22 -10.21
C THR A 358 22.77 -12.45 -9.90
N GLY A 359 23.16 -12.59 -8.63
CA GLY A 359 24.55 -12.68 -8.18
C GLY A 359 25.27 -11.33 -8.06
N ARG A 360 24.57 -10.23 -8.37
CA ARG A 360 25.09 -8.87 -8.26
C ARG A 360 25.08 -8.38 -6.82
N ILE A 361 25.97 -7.45 -6.49
CA ILE A 361 26.07 -6.85 -5.17
C ILE A 361 26.00 -5.33 -5.32
N LEU A 362 25.04 -4.69 -4.66
CA LEU A 362 24.97 -3.23 -4.55
C LEU A 362 25.59 -2.81 -3.21
N ILE A 363 26.52 -1.87 -3.26
CA ILE A 363 27.15 -1.30 -2.06
C ILE A 363 26.61 0.11 -1.87
N ILE A 364 25.84 0.32 -0.79
CA ILE A 364 25.20 1.58 -0.50
C ILE A 364 25.91 2.19 0.73
N PRO A 365 26.62 3.32 0.58
CA PRO A 365 27.37 3.91 1.69
C PRO A 365 26.47 4.41 2.81
N LYS A 366 25.30 4.93 2.44
CA LYS A 366 24.28 5.45 3.34
C LYS A 366 22.92 5.21 2.67
N ALA A 367 22.02 4.55 3.37
CA ALA A 367 20.65 4.35 2.93
C ALA A 367 19.74 5.08 3.90
N ASP A 368 18.77 5.83 3.38
CA ASP A 368 17.77 6.52 4.20
C ASP A 368 16.81 5.52 4.83
N TRP A 369 16.46 4.50 4.06
CA TRP A 369 15.59 3.44 4.53
C TRP A 369 15.90 2.11 3.85
N MET A 370 15.90 1.04 4.65
CA MET A 370 15.94 -0.33 4.18
C MET A 370 14.77 -1.10 4.82
N PRO A 371 13.97 -1.84 4.04
CA PRO A 371 12.75 -2.50 4.51
C PRO A 371 13.01 -3.53 5.61
N TRP A 372 14.26 -3.97 5.78
CA TRP A 372 14.62 -5.07 6.68
C TRP A 372 15.52 -4.67 7.84
N GLN A 373 15.52 -3.38 8.25
CA GLN A 373 16.34 -2.79 9.33
C GLN A 373 17.24 -3.80 10.06
N VAL A 374 18.45 -3.98 9.53
CA VAL A 374 19.49 -4.83 10.08
C VAL A 374 20.43 -3.91 10.89
N ASN A 375 20.45 -4.05 12.22
CA ASN A 375 21.30 -3.21 13.08
C ASN A 375 22.78 -3.43 12.74
N GLU A 376 23.20 -4.70 12.67
CA GLU A 376 24.38 -5.25 12.01
C GLU A 376 24.10 -6.72 11.68
N GLY A 377 24.74 -7.26 10.64
CA GLY A 377 24.59 -8.67 10.25
C GLY A 377 23.87 -8.89 8.92
N VAL A 378 23.41 -10.12 8.69
CA VAL A 378 22.87 -10.61 7.42
C VAL A 378 21.40 -10.95 7.57
N ARG A 379 20.57 -10.54 6.60
CA ARG A 379 19.18 -10.96 6.47
C ARG A 379 18.90 -11.38 5.04
N GLU A 380 18.22 -12.50 4.88
CA GLU A 380 17.80 -13.00 3.57
C GLU A 380 16.28 -12.98 3.49
N GLN A 381 15.76 -12.59 2.34
CA GLN A 381 14.34 -12.64 2.07
C GLN A 381 14.09 -13.02 0.61
N ARG A 382 13.12 -13.92 0.40
CA ARG A 382 12.65 -14.22 -0.95
C ARG A 382 11.79 -13.05 -1.43
N MET A 383 12.18 -12.48 -2.56
CA MET A 383 11.61 -11.32 -3.20
C MET A 383 11.18 -11.66 -4.62
N ARG A 384 10.24 -10.89 -5.17
CA ARG A 384 9.75 -10.96 -6.54
C ARG A 384 10.43 -9.89 -7.38
N ALA A 385 10.50 -10.11 -8.69
CA ALA A 385 10.91 -9.05 -9.62
C ALA A 385 10.00 -7.82 -9.44
N GLY A 386 10.59 -6.63 -9.32
CA GLY A 386 9.85 -5.39 -9.04
C GLY A 386 9.63 -5.09 -7.56
N ASP A 387 9.99 -5.99 -6.62
CA ASP A 387 9.97 -5.65 -5.20
C ASP A 387 11.04 -4.59 -4.87
N VAL A 388 10.72 -3.66 -3.97
CA VAL A 388 11.67 -2.65 -3.48
C VAL A 388 12.52 -3.23 -2.36
N VAL A 389 13.85 -3.14 -2.49
CA VAL A 389 14.83 -3.63 -1.50
C VAL A 389 15.51 -2.53 -0.71
N GLY A 390 15.22 -1.27 -1.01
CA GLY A 390 15.73 -0.12 -0.27
C GLY A 390 15.49 1.20 -1.01
N PHE A 391 15.72 2.30 -0.32
CA PHE A 391 15.83 3.63 -0.93
C PHE A 391 17.25 4.15 -0.74
N VAL A 392 17.80 4.73 -1.80
CA VAL A 392 19.14 5.34 -1.77
C VAL A 392 19.00 6.84 -1.89
N ASP A 393 19.58 7.56 -0.94
CA ASP A 393 19.80 8.99 -1.05
C ASP A 393 21.01 9.26 -1.94
N LEU A 394 20.75 9.77 -3.13
CA LEU A 394 21.80 10.06 -4.10
C LEU A 394 22.53 11.38 -3.79
N ALA A 395 21.97 12.25 -2.96
CA ALA A 395 22.65 13.45 -2.49
C ALA A 395 23.75 13.10 -1.47
N SER A 396 23.59 12.03 -0.69
CA SER A 396 24.59 11.60 0.31
C SER A 396 25.39 10.34 -0.07
N SER A 397 25.06 9.66 -1.16
CA SER A 397 25.71 8.41 -1.58
C SER A 397 26.85 8.61 -2.58
N LYS A 398 28.07 8.20 -2.21
CA LYS A 398 29.13 7.87 -3.18
C LYS A 398 29.03 6.41 -3.59
N VAL A 399 28.51 6.10 -4.76
CA VAL A 399 28.58 4.72 -5.30
C VAL A 399 30.04 4.42 -5.60
N LEU A 400 30.66 3.62 -4.74
CA LEU A 400 32.04 3.15 -4.89
C LEU A 400 31.96 1.65 -5.20
N GLU A 401 32.22 1.30 -6.44
CA GLU A 401 32.45 -0.09 -6.85
C GLU A 401 33.94 -0.41 -6.82
N ASN A 402 34.23 -1.67 -6.49
CA ASN A 402 35.54 -2.29 -6.63
C ASN A 402 35.67 -2.90 -8.01
#